data_AF-A0A1U9R2B3-F1
#
_entry.id   AF-A0A1U9R2B3-F1
#
_cell.length_a   1.000
_cell.length_b   1.000
_cell.length_c   1.000
_cell.angle_alpha   90.00
_cell.angle_beta   90.00
_cell.angle_gamma   90.00
#
_symmetry.space_group_name_H-M   'P 1'
#
loop_
_entity.id
_entity.type
_entity.pdbx_description
1 polymer ?
#
loop_
_entity_poly.entity_id
_entity_poly.type
_entity_poly.pdbx_seq_one_letter_code
_entity_poly.pdbx_strand_id
1 'polypeptide(L)'
;MTPDGWELHFERRKPVHIRRLDDAASQAKVALSREIGSDENSVSVQIRYDLASDELSSQIRAAVQATADAARTQTAAAVKMRDAVKSLKKHGLTGRDIAHVLGVSPQRVSQLLRG
;
A
#
# COMPACT_ATOMS: atom_id res chain seq x y z
N MET A 1 -31.48 -10.58 -13.14
CA MET A 1 -30.22 -11.05 -13.75
C MET A 1 -29.17 -10.00 -13.40
N THR A 2 -28.46 -10.17 -12.30
CA THR A 2 -27.33 -9.29 -11.96
C THR A 2 -26.27 -9.49 -13.04
N PRO A 3 -25.80 -8.44 -13.72
CA PRO A 3 -24.81 -8.61 -14.76
C PRO A 3 -23.48 -9.09 -14.12
N ASP A 4 -22.79 -10.03 -14.76
CA ASP A 4 -21.48 -10.55 -14.35
C ASP A 4 -20.39 -9.46 -14.44
N GLY A 5 -20.40 -8.50 -13.51
CA GLY A 5 -19.45 -7.40 -13.49
C GLY A 5 -19.80 -6.27 -12.53
N TRP A 6 -19.15 -5.13 -12.74
CA TRP A 6 -19.26 -3.91 -11.94
C TRP A 6 -19.80 -2.76 -12.79
N GLU A 7 -20.48 -1.82 -12.15
CA GLU A 7 -20.88 -0.56 -12.77
C GLU A 7 -20.04 0.60 -12.24
N LEU A 8 -19.47 1.37 -13.16
CA LEU A 8 -18.76 2.60 -12.86
C LEU A 8 -19.72 3.76 -12.93
N HIS A 9 -20.01 4.36 -11.78
CA HIS A 9 -20.85 5.55 -11.69
C HIS A 9 -20.00 6.81 -11.82
N PHE A 10 -20.50 7.76 -12.61
CA PHE A 10 -19.91 9.09 -12.78
C PHE A 10 -20.97 10.12 -12.40
N GLU A 11 -20.57 11.29 -11.88
CA GLU A 11 -21.52 12.29 -11.38
C GLU A 11 -22.54 12.76 -12.42
N ARG A 12 -22.15 12.84 -13.70
CA ARG A 12 -22.98 13.42 -14.77
C ARG A 12 -23.13 12.52 -16.01
N ARG A 13 -22.83 11.22 -15.89
CA ARG A 13 -22.88 10.28 -17.03
C ARG A 13 -23.60 8.99 -16.67
N LYS A 14 -24.17 8.36 -17.70
CA LYS A 14 -24.60 6.96 -17.64
C LYS A 14 -23.46 6.06 -17.15
N PRO A 15 -23.74 5.09 -16.28
CA PRO A 15 -22.75 4.14 -15.83
C PRO A 15 -22.12 3.37 -16.98
N VAL A 16 -20.86 2.98 -16.81
CA VAL A 16 -20.16 2.06 -17.73
C VAL A 16 -20.01 0.71 -17.05
N HIS A 17 -20.37 -0.35 -17.75
CA HIS A 17 -20.20 -1.71 -17.25
C HIS A 17 -18.78 -2.21 -17.53
N ILE A 18 -18.16 -2.81 -16.52
CA ILE A 18 -16.84 -3.45 -16.61
C ILE A 18 -16.92 -4.85 -16.03
N ARG A 19 -16.12 -5.78 -16.58
CA ARG A 19 -16.15 -7.16 -16.11
C ARG A 19 -15.30 -7.37 -14.85
N ARG A 20 -14.25 -6.56 -14.68
CA ARG A 20 -13.29 -6.66 -13.59
C ARG A 20 -12.84 -5.28 -13.13
N LEU A 21 -12.54 -5.13 -11.83
CA LEU A 21 -12.16 -3.86 -11.22
C LEU A 21 -10.80 -3.32 -11.68
N ASP A 22 -9.91 -4.17 -12.20
CA ASP A 22 -8.63 -3.76 -12.79
C ASP A 22 -8.82 -2.92 -14.07
N ASP A 23 -9.91 -3.15 -14.80
CA ASP A 23 -10.31 -2.33 -15.96
C ASP A 23 -10.92 -0.97 -15.56
N ALA A 24 -11.22 -0.75 -14.28
CA ALA A 24 -11.99 0.41 -13.84
C ALA A 24 -11.27 1.74 -14.09
N ALA A 25 -9.99 1.82 -13.75
CA ALA A 25 -9.22 3.06 -13.86
C ALA A 25 -8.93 3.43 -15.32
N SER A 26 -8.59 2.44 -16.15
CA SER A 26 -8.35 2.67 -17.59
C SER A 26 -9.63 3.11 -18.29
N GLN A 27 -10.74 2.41 -18.05
CA GLN A 27 -12.03 2.76 -18.65
C GLN A 27 -12.56 4.11 -18.18
N ALA A 28 -12.37 4.46 -16.90
CA ALA A 28 -12.73 5.77 -16.39
C ALA A 28 -11.89 6.90 -17.02
N LYS A 29 -10.59 6.69 -17.25
CA LYS A 29 -9.73 7.67 -17.93
C LYS A 29 -10.15 7.90 -19.38
N VAL A 30 -10.33 6.84 -20.16
CA VAL A 30 -10.82 6.91 -21.55
C VAL A 30 -12.18 7.61 -21.61
N ALA A 31 -13.05 7.30 -20.66
CA ALA A 31 -14.36 7.91 -20.55
C ALA A 31 -14.23 9.43 -20.30
N LEU A 32 -13.45 9.85 -19.31
CA LEU A 32 -13.33 11.25 -18.89
C LEU A 32 -12.53 12.10 -19.90
N SER A 33 -11.42 11.59 -20.44
CA SER A 33 -10.55 12.27 -21.41
C SER A 33 -11.33 12.76 -22.63
N ARG A 34 -12.21 11.91 -23.16
CA ARG A 34 -13.12 12.21 -24.28
C ARG A 34 -14.11 13.33 -23.98
N GLU A 35 -14.55 13.46 -22.74
CA GLU A 35 -15.52 14.50 -22.33
C GLU A 35 -14.86 15.85 -22.12
N ILE A 36 -13.70 15.88 -21.46
CA ILE A 36 -12.97 17.12 -21.18
C ILE A 36 -12.02 17.53 -22.32
N GLY A 37 -11.97 16.76 -23.42
CA GLY A 37 -11.10 17.02 -24.57
C GLY A 37 -9.61 17.04 -24.23
N SER A 38 -9.18 16.27 -23.22
CA SER A 38 -7.80 16.23 -22.74
C SER A 38 -7.18 14.84 -22.95
N ASP A 39 -5.86 14.73 -22.86
CA ASP A 39 -5.16 13.45 -22.96
C ASP A 39 -5.45 12.55 -21.75
N GLU A 40 -5.56 11.24 -21.95
CA GLU A 40 -5.83 10.27 -20.88
C GLU A 40 -4.78 10.31 -19.75
N ASN A 41 -3.52 10.64 -20.05
CA ASN A 41 -2.46 10.75 -19.06
C ASN A 41 -2.57 12.00 -18.20
N SER A 42 -3.33 13.01 -18.66
CA SER A 42 -3.61 14.23 -17.87
C SER A 42 -4.78 14.06 -16.89
N VAL A 43 -5.48 12.93 -16.94
CA VAL A 43 -6.64 12.63 -16.09
C VAL A 43 -6.24 11.77 -14.89
N SER A 44 -6.46 12.30 -13.68
CA SER A 44 -6.39 11.53 -12.43
C SER A 44 -7.77 11.01 -12.07
N VAL A 45 -7.87 9.73 -11.70
CA VAL A 45 -9.12 9.07 -11.33
C VAL A 45 -9.00 8.51 -9.92
N GLN A 46 -9.95 8.86 -9.06
CA GLN A 46 -10.15 8.21 -7.77
C GLN A 46 -11.42 7.37 -7.83
N ILE A 47 -11.30 6.08 -7.53
CA ILE A 47 -12.43 5.14 -7.53
C ILE A 47 -12.83 4.85 -6.09
N ARG A 48 -14.12 4.97 -5.81
CA ARG A 48 -14.74 4.52 -4.56
C ARG A 48 -15.59 3.30 -4.85
N TYR A 49 -15.45 2.27 -4.03
CA TYR A 49 -16.25 1.06 -4.14
C TYR A 49 -17.46 1.19 -3.23
N ASP A 50 -18.64 1.05 -3.82
CA ASP A 50 -19.89 0.90 -3.07
C ASP A 50 -20.11 -0.61 -2.87
N LEU A 51 -19.77 -1.09 -1.69
CA LEU A 51 -19.91 -2.50 -1.33
C LEU A 51 -21.17 -2.64 -0.48
N ALA A 52 -21.95 -3.69 -0.75
CA ALA A 52 -23.33 -3.90 -0.31
C ALA A 52 -23.64 -3.75 1.20
N SER A 53 -22.62 -3.61 2.07
CA SER A 53 -22.83 -3.23 3.47
C SER A 53 -21.77 -2.25 3.97
N ASP A 54 -22.21 -1.31 4.80
CA ASP A 54 -21.34 -0.37 5.52
C ASP A 54 -20.32 -1.09 6.39
N GLU A 55 -20.70 -2.23 6.96
CA GLU A 55 -19.84 -3.08 7.78
C GLU A 55 -18.69 -3.67 6.95
N LEU A 56 -18.97 -4.25 5.78
CA LEU A 56 -17.93 -4.78 4.90
C LEU A 56 -16.98 -3.68 4.43
N SER A 57 -17.53 -2.52 4.07
CA SER A 57 -16.75 -1.34 3.70
C SER A 57 -15.86 -0.86 4.85
N SER A 58 -16.35 -0.90 6.08
CA SER A 58 -15.59 -0.58 7.30
C SER A 58 -14.44 -1.56 7.54
N GLN A 59 -14.72 -2.87 7.44
CA GLN A 59 -13.71 -3.92 7.62
C GLN A 59 -12.58 -3.81 6.60
N ILE A 60 -12.90 -3.55 5.32
CA ILE A 60 -11.89 -3.38 4.27
C ILE A 60 -11.04 -2.14 4.55
N ARG A 61 -11.65 -1.00 4.91
CA ARG A 61 -10.90 0.20 5.29
C ARG A 61 -9.97 -0.07 6.47
N ALA A 62 -10.45 -0.75 7.51
CA ALA A 62 -9.65 -1.10 8.68
C ALA A 62 -8.47 -2.01 8.30
N ALA A 63 -8.69 -3.02 7.46
CA ALA A 63 -7.63 -3.93 7.00
C ALA A 63 -6.56 -3.22 6.18
N VAL A 64 -6.96 -2.35 5.23
CA VAL A 64 -6.03 -1.54 4.43
C VAL A 64 -5.23 -0.60 5.33
N GLN A 65 -5.89 0.07 6.28
CA GLN A 65 -5.24 0.99 7.20
C GLN A 65 -4.24 0.26 8.12
N ALA A 66 -4.62 -0.86 8.71
CA ALA A 66 -3.74 -1.68 9.55
C ALA A 66 -2.51 -2.16 8.78
N THR A 67 -2.67 -2.54 7.51
CA THR A 67 -1.54 -2.95 6.66
C THR A 67 -0.58 -1.78 6.39
N ALA A 68 -1.12 -0.59 6.11
CA ALA A 68 -0.32 0.61 5.90
C ALA A 68 0.45 1.01 7.17
N ASP A 69 -0.20 0.95 8.33
CA ASP A 69 0.43 1.29 9.61
C ASP A 69 1.47 0.27 10.04
N ALA A 70 1.24 -1.02 9.77
CA ALA A 70 2.24 -2.07 9.94
C ALA A 70 3.47 -1.81 9.08
N ALA A 71 3.30 -1.47 7.80
CA ALA A 71 4.43 -1.16 6.90
C ALA A 71 5.24 0.06 7.36
N ARG A 72 4.57 1.12 7.83
CA ARG A 72 5.22 2.30 8.42
C ARG A 72 6.02 1.92 9.67
N THR A 73 5.41 1.14 10.56
CA THR A 73 6.03 0.69 11.81
C THR A 73 7.23 -0.21 11.56
N GLN A 74 7.13 -1.15 10.61
CA GLN A 74 8.23 -2.01 10.19
C GLN A 74 9.41 -1.19 9.64
N THR A 75 9.11 -0.17 8.82
CA THR A 75 10.13 0.73 8.28
C THR A 75 10.86 1.48 9.40
N ALA A 76 10.12 2.07 10.34
CA ALA A 76 10.68 2.77 11.49
C ALA A 76 11.50 1.82 12.40
N ALA A 77 11.02 0.60 12.63
CA ALA A 77 11.73 -0.41 13.39
C ALA A 77 13.06 -0.80 12.71
N ALA A 78 13.06 -0.96 11.38
CA ALA A 78 14.28 -1.26 10.63
C ALA A 78 15.34 -0.16 10.76
N VAL A 79 14.93 1.11 10.73
CA VAL A 79 15.84 2.25 10.99
C VAL A 79 16.43 2.17 12.39
N LYS A 80 15.58 2.08 13.42
CA LYS A 80 16.03 1.98 14.83
C LYS A 80 16.97 0.80 15.07
N MET A 81 16.70 -0.34 14.43
CA MET A 81 17.54 -1.53 14.53
C MET A 81 18.95 -1.29 13.94
N ARG A 82 19.05 -0.63 12.78
CA ARG A 82 20.36 -0.27 12.20
C ARG A 82 21.11 0.71 13.10
N ASP A 83 20.43 1.72 13.63
CA ASP A 83 21.03 2.72 14.50
C ASP A 83 21.56 2.10 15.80
N ALA A 84 20.78 1.19 16.41
CA ALA A 84 21.19 0.44 17.58
C ALA A 84 22.43 -0.42 17.30
N VAL A 85 22.44 -1.18 16.20
CA VAL A 85 23.60 -2.00 15.79
C VAL A 85 24.84 -1.12 15.57
N LYS A 86 24.71 0.01 14.88
CA LYS A 86 25.81 0.95 14.63
C LYS A 86 26.34 1.56 15.93
N SER A 87 25.45 1.95 16.84
CA SER A 87 25.82 2.52 18.14
C SER A 87 26.56 1.50 19.00
N LEU A 88 26.01 0.29 19.16
CA LEU A 88 26.67 -0.78 19.93
C LEU A 88 28.04 -1.14 19.34
N LYS A 89 28.17 -1.17 18.01
CA LYS A 89 29.45 -1.40 17.36
C LYS A 89 30.47 -0.30 17.65
N LYS A 90 30.05 0.97 17.67
CA LYS A 90 30.91 2.12 18.05
C LYS A 90 31.37 2.03 19.51
N HIS A 91 30.57 1.44 20.40
CA HIS A 91 30.94 1.16 21.79
C HIS A 91 31.83 -0.09 21.96
N GLY A 92 32.32 -0.68 20.86
CA GLY A 92 33.31 -1.77 20.89
C GLY A 92 32.73 -3.18 20.99
N LEU A 93 31.40 -3.35 20.98
CA LEU A 93 30.81 -4.68 21.06
C LEU A 93 31.11 -5.51 19.80
N THR A 94 31.27 -6.82 19.99
CA THR A 94 31.40 -7.76 18.88
C THR A 94 30.05 -8.00 18.21
N GLY A 95 30.05 -8.43 16.95
CA GLY A 95 28.79 -8.73 16.24
C GLY A 95 27.97 -9.84 16.92
N ARG A 96 28.63 -10.76 17.62
CA ARG A 96 27.97 -11.84 18.37
C ARG A 96 27.29 -11.31 19.64
N ASP A 97 27.92 -10.39 20.35
CA ASP A 97 27.33 -9.81 21.55
C ASP A 97 26.16 -8.89 21.19
N ILE A 98 26.30 -8.12 20.10
CA ILE A 98 25.21 -7.30 19.54
C ILE A 98 24.01 -8.19 19.18
N ALA A 99 24.26 -9.34 18.55
CA ALA A 99 23.21 -10.29 18.19
C ALA A 99 22.46 -10.80 19.43
N HIS A 100 23.21 -11.13 20.49
CA HIS A 100 22.63 -11.56 21.77
C HIS A 100 21.79 -10.45 22.43
N VAL A 101 22.32 -9.23 22.52
CA VAL A 101 21.62 -8.07 23.11
C VAL A 101 20.33 -7.72 22.37
N LEU A 102 20.36 -7.77 21.03
CA LEU A 102 19.22 -7.38 20.20
C LEU A 102 18.27 -8.55 19.89
N GLY A 103 18.56 -9.77 20.36
CA GLY A 103 17.73 -10.95 20.13
C GLY A 103 17.62 -11.36 18.66
N VAL A 104 18.67 -11.13 17.87
CA VAL A 104 18.72 -11.46 16.43
C VAL A 104 19.90 -12.36 16.11
N SER A 105 19.94 -12.92 14.91
CA SER A 105 21.09 -13.74 14.49
C SER A 105 22.34 -12.88 14.21
N PRO A 106 23.57 -13.41 14.40
CA PRO A 106 24.80 -12.71 13.99
C PRO A 106 24.83 -12.36 12.50
N GLN A 107 24.23 -13.21 11.65
CA GLN A 107 24.09 -12.93 10.22
C GLN A 107 23.24 -11.68 9.98
N ARG A 108 22.14 -11.51 10.74
CA ARG A 108 21.29 -10.32 10.65
C ARG A 108 22.06 -9.06 11.05
N VAL A 109 22.87 -9.11 12.11
CA VAL A 109 23.75 -8.00 12.50
C VAL A 109 24.72 -7.64 11.37
N SER A 110 25.34 -8.64 10.74
CA SER A 110 26.26 -8.43 9.62
C SER A 110 25.57 -7.80 8.40
N GLN A 111 24.32 -8.14 8.12
CA GLN A 111 23.53 -7.49 7.06
C GLN A 111 23.21 -6.03 7.41
N LEU A 112 22.82 -5.76 8.64
CA LEU A 112 22.47 -4.40 9.12
C LEU A 112 23.66 -3.45 9.20
N LEU A 113 24.89 -3.98 9.32
CA LEU A 113 26.13 -3.20 9.25
C LEU A 113 26.59 -2.92 7.82
N ARG A 114 26.18 -3.75 6.84
CA ARG A 114 26.57 -3.63 5.43
C ARG A 114 25.62 -2.78 4.60
N GLY A 115 24.36 -2.65 5.03
CA GLY A 115 23.36 -1.75 4.44
C GLY A 115 23.32 -0.39 5.12
#